data_AF-A0A017HIB0-F1
#
_entry.id   AF-A0A017HIB0-F1
#
_cell.length_a   1.000
_cell.length_b   1.000
_cell.length_c   1.000
_cell.angle_alpha   90.00
_cell.angle_beta   90.00
_cell.angle_gamma   90.00
#
_symmetry.space_group_name_H-M   'P 1'
#
loop_
_entity.id
_entity.type
_entity.pdbx_description
1 polymer ?
#
loop_
_entity_poly.entity_id
_entity_poly.type
_entity_poly.pdbx_seq_one_letter_code
_entity_poly.pdbx_strand_id
1 'polypeptide(L)'
;MNRLSLALTVPLAVAGVPVAASDVSYSLTNASSLIIVEFYASPADEGNWGEDLLAAGVLPPGETGTLTIAGGSEQCSTDLRFVMEDGQEFVETVDICGTPSFTLEN
;
A
#
# COMPACT_ATOMS: atom_id res chain seq x y z
N MET A 1 39.39 55.65 -9.28
CA MET A 1 38.62 55.32 -8.06
C MET A 1 37.80 54.06 -8.33
N ASN A 2 38.01 53.04 -7.50
CA ASN A 2 37.51 51.66 -7.62
C ASN A 2 36.18 51.49 -6.88
N ARG A 3 35.13 50.95 -7.51
CA ARG A 3 33.94 50.39 -6.83
C ARG A 3 33.33 49.28 -7.70
N LEU A 4 33.99 48.12 -7.78
CA LEU A 4 33.41 46.92 -8.38
C LEU A 4 32.57 46.21 -7.32
N SER A 5 31.25 46.28 -7.42
CA SER A 5 30.32 45.59 -6.52
C SER A 5 30.10 44.16 -7.02
N LEU A 6 30.68 43.16 -6.35
CA LEU A 6 30.36 41.75 -6.55
C LEU A 6 29.11 41.40 -5.74
N ALA A 7 27.97 41.19 -6.41
CA ALA A 7 26.79 40.62 -5.79
C ALA A 7 26.90 39.09 -5.82
N LEU A 8 27.16 38.49 -4.66
CA LEU A 8 27.24 37.04 -4.48
C LEU A 8 25.82 36.47 -4.37
N THR A 9 25.29 35.92 -5.46
CA THR A 9 24.04 35.15 -5.44
C THR A 9 24.30 33.79 -4.79
N VAL A 10 23.74 33.57 -3.59
CA VAL A 10 23.79 32.28 -2.89
C VAL A 10 22.65 31.41 -3.42
N PRO A 11 22.91 30.27 -4.06
CA PRO A 11 21.86 29.34 -4.43
C PRO A 11 21.35 28.62 -3.17
N LEU A 12 20.08 28.82 -2.82
CA LEU A 12 19.39 28.00 -1.83
C LEU A 12 19.16 26.61 -2.44
N ALA A 13 19.99 25.63 -2.08
CA ALA A 13 19.72 24.24 -2.36
C ALA A 13 18.63 23.75 -1.39
N VAL A 14 17.43 23.51 -1.90
CA VAL A 14 16.36 22.84 -1.14
C VAL A 14 16.70 21.35 -1.14
N ALA A 15 17.21 20.84 -0.02
CA ALA A 15 17.31 19.41 0.19
C ALA A 15 15.90 18.87 0.47
N GLY A 16 15.34 18.08 -0.45
CA GLY A 16 14.12 17.32 -0.19
C GLY A 16 14.41 16.29 0.90
N VAL A 17 13.70 16.36 2.03
CA VAL A 17 13.72 15.29 3.02
C VAL A 17 12.96 14.10 2.42
N PRO A 18 13.51 12.88 2.47
CA PRO A 18 12.69 11.71 2.19
C PRO A 18 11.59 11.68 3.26
N VAL A 19 10.34 11.78 2.84
CA VAL A 19 9.24 11.38 3.72
C VAL A 19 9.40 9.88 3.88
N ALA A 20 9.54 9.43 5.13
CA ALA A 20 9.55 8.02 5.41
C ALA A 20 8.10 7.53 5.36
N ALA A 21 7.75 6.78 4.33
CA ALA A 21 6.52 6.03 4.29
C ALA A 21 6.39 5.18 5.55
N SER A 22 5.30 5.33 6.28
CA SER A 22 4.97 4.51 7.44
C SER A 22 4.06 3.37 7.01
N ASP A 23 4.25 2.23 7.64
CA ASP A 23 3.42 1.06 7.41
C ASP A 23 2.00 1.27 7.95
N VAL A 24 1.02 0.68 7.25
CA VAL A 24 -0.39 0.73 7.64
C VAL A 24 -0.83 -0.66 8.05
N SER A 25 -1.34 -0.81 9.27
CA SER A 25 -2.05 -2.02 9.68
C SER A 25 -3.46 -2.02 9.10
N TYR A 26 -3.79 -3.05 8.32
CA TYR A 26 -5.02 -3.14 7.55
C TYR A 26 -5.78 -4.41 7.90
N SER A 27 -7.07 -4.29 8.19
CA SER A 27 -7.90 -5.45 8.53
C SER A 27 -8.59 -6.02 7.28
N LEU A 28 -8.42 -7.32 7.04
CA LEU A 28 -9.08 -8.03 5.95
C LEU A 28 -10.03 -9.08 6.52
N THR A 29 -11.31 -9.00 6.16
CA THR A 29 -12.30 -10.03 6.48
C THR A 29 -12.68 -10.81 5.23
N ASN A 30 -12.59 -12.13 5.29
CA ASN A 30 -13.09 -13.00 4.24
C ASN A 30 -14.55 -13.40 4.56
N ALA A 31 -15.51 -12.68 3.99
CA ALA A 31 -16.93 -13.02 4.06
C ALA A 31 -17.43 -13.83 2.84
N SER A 32 -16.52 -14.25 1.95
CA SER A 32 -16.81 -15.13 0.82
C SER A 32 -17.02 -16.58 1.29
N SER A 33 -17.28 -17.48 0.34
CA SER A 33 -17.41 -18.92 0.62
C SER A 33 -16.11 -19.72 0.43
N LEU A 34 -15.04 -19.09 -0.07
CA LEU A 34 -13.78 -19.74 -0.43
C LEU A 34 -12.61 -19.25 0.44
N ILE A 35 -11.60 -20.08 0.61
CA ILE A 35 -10.36 -19.68 1.31
C ILE A 35 -9.57 -18.70 0.43
N ILE A 36 -9.11 -17.58 1.01
CA ILE A 36 -8.11 -16.71 0.39
C ILE A 36 -6.74 -17.32 0.67
N VAL A 37 -6.02 -17.72 -0.38
CA VAL A 37 -4.72 -18.40 -0.26
C VAL A 37 -3.53 -17.47 -0.43
N GLU A 38 -3.70 -16.33 -1.12
CA GLU A 38 -2.69 -15.28 -1.23
C GLU A 38 -3.38 -13.90 -1.23
N PHE A 39 -2.70 -12.90 -0.66
CA PHE A 39 -3.16 -11.51 -0.70
C PHE A 39 -2.01 -10.55 -0.94
N TYR A 40 -2.22 -9.63 -1.87
CA TYR A 40 -1.22 -8.66 -2.27
C TYR A 40 -1.79 -7.24 -2.20
N ALA A 41 -0.91 -6.26 -1.95
CA ALA A 41 -1.22 -4.85 -2.02
C ALA A 41 -0.17 -4.14 -2.86
N SER A 42 -0.62 -3.33 -3.82
CA SER A 42 0.26 -2.53 -4.69
C SER A 42 -0.29 -1.12 -4.80
N PRO A 43 0.55 -0.08 -4.88
CA PRO A 43 0.08 1.24 -5.27
C PRO A 43 -0.76 1.16 -6.55
N ALA A 44 -1.85 1.94 -6.59
CA ALA A 44 -2.70 1.96 -7.77
C ALA A 44 -1.87 2.28 -9.03
N ASP A 45 -2.18 1.59 -10.13
CA ASP A 45 -1.53 1.74 -11.44
C ASP A 45 -0.06 1.27 -11.54
N GLU A 46 0.58 0.76 -10.48
CA GLU A 46 1.94 0.19 -10.59
C GLU A 46 1.93 -1.23 -11.18
N GLY A 47 0.94 -2.05 -10.81
CA GLY A 47 0.81 -3.44 -11.27
C GLY A 47 1.95 -4.37 -10.82
N ASN A 48 2.81 -3.92 -9.90
CA ASN A 48 3.86 -4.72 -9.29
C ASN A 48 3.45 -5.11 -7.86
N TRP A 49 3.13 -6.39 -7.67
CA TRP A 49 2.41 -6.88 -6.48
C TRP A 49 3.27 -7.16 -5.24
N GLY A 50 4.59 -7.16 -5.37
CA GLY A 50 5.48 -7.44 -4.23
C GLY A 50 5.30 -8.86 -3.68
N GLU A 51 5.34 -8.98 -2.35
CA GLU A 51 5.24 -10.25 -1.61
C GLU A 51 3.81 -10.53 -1.14
N ASP A 52 3.47 -11.79 -0.92
CA ASP A 52 2.20 -12.19 -0.30
C ASP A 52 2.17 -11.77 1.18
N LEU A 53 1.19 -10.94 1.53
CA LEU A 53 1.06 -10.36 2.86
C LEU A 53 0.36 -11.32 3.85
N LEU A 54 -0.19 -12.45 3.39
CA LEU A 54 -0.60 -13.55 4.29
C LEU A 54 0.60 -14.32 4.84
N ALA A 55 1.79 -14.09 4.27
CA ALA A 55 3.13 -14.55 4.68
C ALA A 55 3.34 -16.08 4.73
N ALA A 56 2.55 -16.81 5.51
CA ALA A 56 2.70 -18.25 5.76
C ALA A 56 1.37 -18.97 6.02
N GLY A 57 0.24 -18.30 5.82
CA GLY A 57 -1.09 -18.82 6.11
C GLY A 57 -2.09 -18.53 5.01
N VAL A 58 -3.32 -18.94 5.27
CA VAL A 58 -4.49 -18.66 4.44
C VAL A 58 -5.51 -17.93 5.29
N LEU A 59 -6.48 -17.27 4.68
CA LEU A 59 -7.61 -16.66 5.39
C LEU A 59 -8.91 -17.42 5.06
N PRO A 60 -9.38 -18.31 5.95
CA PRO A 60 -10.60 -19.09 5.74
C PRO A 60 -11.88 -18.22 5.69
N PRO A 61 -12.98 -18.75 5.13
CA PRO A 61 -14.30 -18.12 5.19
C PRO A 61 -14.72 -17.77 6.63
N GLY A 62 -15.22 -16.55 6.81
CA GLY A 62 -15.69 -16.01 8.07
C GLY A 62 -14.59 -15.49 9.00
N GLU A 63 -13.33 -15.55 8.61
CA GLU A 63 -12.20 -15.07 9.42
C GLU A 63 -11.73 -13.67 9.05
N THR A 64 -11.09 -13.00 10.01
CA THR A 64 -10.47 -11.68 9.85
C THR A 64 -8.99 -11.75 10.16
N GLY A 65 -8.16 -11.34 9.21
CA GLY A 65 -6.72 -11.13 9.36
C GLY A 65 -6.37 -9.66 9.58
N THR A 66 -5.21 -9.41 10.19
CA THR A 66 -4.57 -8.09 10.19
C THR A 66 -3.27 -8.17 9.44
N LEU A 67 -3.11 -7.30 8.46
CA LEU A 67 -2.02 -7.29 7.50
C LEU A 67 -1.24 -5.98 7.63
N THR A 68 0.02 -5.97 7.22
CA THR A 68 0.84 -4.76 7.24
C THR A 68 1.17 -4.38 5.80
N ILE A 69 0.68 -3.22 5.37
CA ILE A 69 0.96 -2.67 4.03
C ILE A 69 2.13 -1.70 4.19
N ALA A 70 3.30 -2.11 3.69
CA ALA A 70 4.53 -1.34 3.80
C ALA A 70 4.42 -0.01 3.04
N GLY A 71 4.76 1.09 3.70
CA GLY A 71 4.69 2.44 3.11
C GLY A 71 3.30 2.91 2.67
N GLY A 72 2.22 2.26 3.15
CA GLY A 72 0.85 2.63 2.80
C GLY A 72 0.46 4.06 3.16
N SER A 73 1.18 4.73 4.09
CA SER A 73 0.85 6.09 4.50
C SER A 73 1.13 7.18 3.44
N GLU A 74 1.90 6.89 2.40
CA GLU A 74 2.17 7.83 1.30
C GLU A 74 1.31 7.56 0.06
N GLN A 75 0.78 6.33 -0.08
CA GLN A 75 0.03 5.88 -1.26
C GLN A 75 -1.33 5.35 -0.82
N CYS A 76 -2.26 6.27 -0.61
CA CYS A 76 -3.58 5.93 -0.09
C CYS A 76 -4.43 5.11 -1.07
N SER A 77 -4.29 5.37 -2.38
CA SER A 77 -4.94 4.56 -3.42
C SER A 77 -4.09 3.32 -3.67
N THR A 78 -4.62 2.16 -3.28
CA THR A 78 -3.93 0.87 -3.35
C THR A 78 -4.83 -0.15 -4.02
N ASP A 79 -4.29 -0.92 -4.95
CA ASP A 79 -4.94 -2.09 -5.51
C ASP A 79 -4.70 -3.28 -4.57
N LEU A 80 -5.77 -3.96 -4.18
CA LEU A 80 -5.76 -5.17 -3.38
C LEU A 80 -6.05 -6.36 -4.29
N ARG A 81 -5.14 -7.35 -4.33
CA ARG A 81 -5.35 -8.58 -5.10
C ARG A 81 -5.56 -9.77 -4.19
N PHE A 82 -6.62 -10.51 -4.44
CA PHE A 82 -7.04 -11.70 -3.72
C PHE A 82 -6.88 -12.91 -4.65
N VAL A 83 -6.21 -13.96 -4.17
CA VAL A 83 -6.17 -15.26 -4.87
C VAL A 83 -6.90 -16.28 -4.02
N MET A 84 -7.92 -16.92 -4.61
CA MET A 84 -8.78 -17.88 -3.94
C MET A 84 -8.28 -19.32 -4.12
N GLU A 85 -8.73 -20.24 -3.27
CA GLU A 85 -8.30 -21.65 -3.33
C GLU A 85 -8.61 -22.38 -4.64
N ASP A 86 -9.60 -21.91 -5.41
CA ASP A 86 -9.97 -22.45 -6.71
C ASP A 86 -9.19 -21.82 -7.88
N GLY A 87 -8.29 -20.88 -7.58
CA GLY A 87 -7.50 -20.13 -8.56
C GLY A 87 -8.20 -18.91 -9.15
N GLN A 88 -9.40 -18.54 -8.67
CA GLN A 88 -9.99 -17.27 -9.02
C GLN A 88 -9.20 -16.11 -8.41
N GLU A 89 -9.15 -15.01 -9.14
CA GLU A 89 -8.47 -13.80 -8.69
C GLU A 89 -9.40 -12.60 -8.77
N PHE A 90 -9.32 -11.74 -7.75
CA PHE A 90 -10.05 -10.48 -7.69
C PHE A 90 -9.07 -9.34 -7.43
N VAL A 91 -9.30 -8.19 -8.05
CA VAL A 91 -8.53 -6.97 -7.79
C VAL A 91 -9.51 -5.84 -7.50
N GLU A 92 -9.31 -5.14 -6.40
CA GLU A 92 -10.13 -3.99 -6.00
C GLU A 92 -9.23 -2.82 -5.59
N THR A 93 -9.51 -1.63 -6.13
CA THR A 93 -8.81 -0.40 -5.75
C THR A 93 -9.51 0.24 -4.56
N VAL A 94 -8.77 0.50 -3.47
CA VAL A 94 -9.32 1.10 -2.25
C VAL A 94 -8.47 2.26 -1.74
N ASP A 95 -9.09 3.10 -0.91
CA ASP A 95 -8.39 4.10 -0.11
C ASP A 95 -8.04 3.53 1.28
N ILE A 96 -6.78 3.10 1.45
CA ILE A 96 -6.30 2.49 2.70
C ILE A 96 -6.03 3.50 3.82
N CYS A 97 -5.95 4.79 3.50
CA CYS A 97 -5.77 5.86 4.49
C CYS A 97 -7.11 6.28 5.10
N GLY A 98 -8.16 6.30 4.29
CA GLY A 98 -9.52 6.64 4.72
C GLY A 98 -10.29 5.45 5.30
N THR A 99 -9.97 4.24 4.87
CA THR A 99 -10.73 3.03 5.21
C THR A 99 -9.81 1.95 5.75
N PRO A 100 -9.73 1.71 7.07
CA PRO A 100 -8.72 0.83 7.68
C PRO A 100 -9.00 -0.68 7.53
N SER A 101 -10.05 -1.04 6.80
CA SER A 101 -10.50 -2.43 6.67
C SER A 101 -11.18 -2.70 5.34
N PHE A 102 -11.06 -3.93 4.85
CA PHE A 102 -11.79 -4.44 3.70
C PHE A 102 -12.51 -5.75 4.03
N THR A 103 -13.69 -5.94 3.47
CA THR A 103 -14.46 -7.18 3.57
C THR A 103 -14.72 -7.72 2.18
N LEU A 104 -14.19 -8.91 1.87
CA LEU A 104 -14.45 -9.62 0.63
C LEU A 104 -15.74 -10.44 0.80
N GLU A 105 -16.81 -10.10 0.08
CA GLU A 105 -18.11 -10.80 0.19
C GLU A 105 -18.37 -11.83 -0.92
N ASN A 106 -17.55 -11.84 -1.99
CA ASN A 106 -17.83 -12.58 -3.22
C ASN A 106 -16.85 -13.73 -3.46
#